data_AF-A0A9E3EQK5-F1
#
_entry.id   AF-A0A9E3EQK5-F1
#
_cell.length_a   1.000
_cell.length_b   1.000
_cell.length_c   1.000
_cell.angle_alpha   90.00
_cell.angle_beta   90.00
_cell.angle_gamma   90.00
#
_symmetry.space_group_name_H-M   'P 1'
#
loop_
_entity.id
_entity.type
_entity.pdbx_description
1 polymer ?
#
loop_
_entity_poly.entity_id
_entity_poly.type
_entity_poly.pdbx_seq_one_letter_code
_entity_poly.pdbx_strand_id
1 'polypeptide(L)'
;MLLDGNSLAFRAFYALPAENFKTRGGLTTNAVYGFTAMLINLLRDEGPTHVAAAFDVSRQTFRSERYPEYKANRSSTPDEFHGQIDVTKEVLAALGITVLAEPGFEADDVIATLATQAEKEGYRVLVVTGDRDSLQLVSDDVTVLYPRKGVSELTRFTPTAVVEKYGLTPEQYPDFAALRGDP
;
A
#
# COMPACT_ATOMS: atom_id res chain seq x y z
N MET A 1 -9.20 -7.64 -3.98
CA MET A 1 -7.98 -6.80 -4.12
C MET A 1 -7.94 -5.82 -2.96
N LEU A 2 -6.82 -5.75 -2.25
CA LEU A 2 -6.59 -4.86 -1.12
C LEU A 2 -5.51 -3.85 -1.50
N LEU A 3 -5.81 -2.57 -1.38
CA LEU A 3 -4.92 -1.47 -1.75
C LEU A 3 -4.33 -0.85 -0.49
N ASP A 4 -3.01 -0.69 -0.46
CA ASP A 4 -2.34 0.16 0.52
C ASP A 4 -2.39 1.61 0.04
N GLY A 5 -3.37 2.35 0.56
CA GLY A 5 -3.69 3.72 0.15
C GLY A 5 -2.52 4.67 0.35
N ASN A 6 -1.85 4.58 1.50
CA ASN A 6 -0.72 5.43 1.84
C ASN A 6 0.48 5.14 0.93
N SER A 7 0.87 3.87 0.82
CA SER A 7 2.02 3.45 0.01
C SER A 7 1.86 3.80 -1.47
N LEU A 8 0.66 3.57 -2.03
CA LEU A 8 0.37 3.90 -3.43
C LEU A 8 0.30 5.42 -3.67
N ALA A 9 -0.31 6.19 -2.76
CA ALA A 9 -0.37 7.64 -2.89
C ALA A 9 1.03 8.26 -2.82
N PHE A 10 1.88 7.85 -1.88
CA PHE A 10 3.27 8.32 -1.80
C PHE A 10 4.06 7.99 -3.06
N ARG A 11 3.88 6.77 -3.59
CA ARG A 11 4.53 6.40 -4.84
C ARG A 11 4.07 7.24 -6.03
N ALA A 12 2.77 7.49 -6.14
CA ALA A 12 2.21 8.36 -7.16
C ALA A 12 2.77 9.79 -7.07
N PHE A 13 2.91 10.32 -5.85
CA PHE A 13 3.47 11.63 -5.59
C PHE A 13 4.89 11.78 -6.13
N TYR A 14 5.79 10.82 -5.84
CA TYR A 14 7.18 10.91 -6.31
C TYR A 14 7.37 10.50 -7.77
N ALA A 15 6.40 9.81 -8.37
CA ALA A 15 6.46 9.43 -9.78
C ALA A 15 6.10 10.57 -10.74
N LEU A 16 5.43 11.63 -10.25
CA LEU A 16 4.88 12.69 -11.08
C LEU A 16 5.24 14.08 -10.52
N PRO A 17 5.70 15.03 -11.37
CA PRO A 17 6.13 16.36 -10.92
C PRO A 17 4.93 17.18 -10.41
N ALA A 18 4.93 17.57 -9.14
CA ALA A 18 3.80 18.26 -8.48
C ALA A 18 3.44 19.60 -9.14
N GLU A 19 4.42 20.33 -9.68
CA GLU A 19 4.22 21.61 -10.37
C GLU A 19 3.27 21.55 -11.57
N ASN A 20 3.19 20.38 -12.25
CA ASN A 20 2.35 20.19 -13.42
C ASN A 20 0.90 19.80 -13.06
N PHE A 21 0.63 19.55 -11.78
CA PHE A 21 -0.67 19.07 -11.30
C PHE A 21 -1.15 19.95 -10.16
N LYS A 22 -1.65 21.15 -10.49
CA LYS A 22 -2.25 22.07 -9.53
C LYS A 22 -3.65 22.46 -9.96
N THR A 23 -4.59 22.43 -9.02
CA THR A 23 -5.93 22.97 -9.21
C THR A 23 -5.88 24.50 -9.33
N ARG A 24 -6.99 25.11 -9.76
CA ARG A 24 -7.14 26.59 -9.75
C ARG A 24 -6.99 27.19 -8.35
N GLY A 25 -7.26 26.42 -7.30
CA GLY A 25 -7.09 26.81 -5.90
C GLY A 25 -5.68 26.59 -5.36
N GLY A 26 -4.73 26.14 -6.18
CA GLY A 26 -3.33 25.92 -5.80
C GLY A 26 -3.03 24.56 -5.16
N LEU A 27 -4.04 23.74 -4.86
CA LEU A 27 -3.85 22.39 -4.33
C LEU A 27 -3.19 21.50 -5.39
N THR A 28 -2.09 20.85 -5.00
CA THR A 28 -1.38 19.83 -5.78
C THR A 28 -2.19 18.54 -5.86
N THR A 29 -2.20 17.87 -7.02
CA THR A 29 -3.02 16.67 -7.28
C THR A 29 -2.28 15.56 -8.01
N ASN A 30 -0.95 15.60 -8.06
CA ASN A 30 -0.12 14.59 -8.73
C ASN A 30 -0.29 13.20 -8.09
N ALA A 31 -0.38 13.12 -6.76
CA ALA A 31 -0.61 11.86 -6.06
C ALA A 31 -1.99 11.30 -6.38
N VAL A 32 -3.04 12.14 -6.35
CA VAL A 32 -4.42 11.75 -6.67
C VAL A 32 -4.50 11.22 -8.11
N TYR A 33 -3.91 11.94 -9.06
CA TYR A 33 -3.89 11.55 -10.46
C TYR A 33 -3.15 10.22 -10.66
N GLY A 34 -1.93 10.11 -10.14
CA GLY A 34 -1.12 8.90 -10.28
C GLY A 34 -1.76 7.69 -9.60
N PHE A 35 -2.33 7.86 -8.40
CA PHE A 35 -3.07 6.82 -7.69
C PHE A 35 -4.27 6.34 -8.51
N THR A 36 -5.08 7.27 -9.02
CA THR A 36 -6.27 6.95 -9.80
C THR A 36 -5.90 6.24 -11.12
N ALA A 37 -4.83 6.69 -11.78
CA ALA A 37 -4.33 6.03 -12.99
C ALA A 37 -3.83 4.60 -12.72
N MET A 38 -3.10 4.38 -11.62
CA MET A 38 -2.71 3.04 -11.18
C MET A 38 -3.93 2.16 -10.93
N LEU A 39 -4.91 2.68 -10.19
CA LEU A 39 -6.13 1.97 -9.86
C LEU A 39 -6.90 1.55 -11.12
N ILE A 40 -7.10 2.45 -12.08
CA ILE A 40 -7.80 2.13 -13.34
C ILE A 40 -7.09 0.99 -14.10
N ASN A 41 -5.76 1.02 -14.16
CA ASN A 41 -4.98 -0.05 -14.80
C ASN A 41 -5.13 -1.38 -14.04
N LEU A 42 -5.03 -1.36 -12.71
CA LEU A 42 -5.22 -2.55 -11.88
C LEU A 42 -6.62 -3.17 -12.04
N LEU A 43 -7.67 -2.34 -12.06
CA LEU A 43 -9.04 -2.82 -12.26
C LEU A 43 -9.22 -3.45 -13.64
N ARG A 44 -8.63 -2.85 -14.68
CA ARG A 44 -8.69 -3.38 -16.05
C ARG A 44 -7.92 -4.70 -16.18
N ASP A 45 -6.70 -4.76 -15.62
CA ASP A 45 -5.76 -5.84 -15.89
C ASP A 45 -5.99 -7.06 -14.98
N GLU A 46 -6.47 -6.85 -13.74
CA GLU A 46 -6.73 -7.94 -12.78
C GLU A 46 -8.20 -8.35 -12.69
N GLY A 47 -9.14 -7.49 -13.12
CA GLY A 47 -10.58 -7.77 -13.06
C GLY A 47 -11.11 -8.23 -11.69
N PRO A 48 -10.79 -7.55 -10.56
CA PRO A 48 -11.18 -8.01 -9.23
C PRO A 48 -12.70 -7.93 -9.03
N THR A 49 -13.27 -8.91 -8.34
CA THR A 49 -14.69 -8.89 -7.96
C THR A 49 -14.97 -8.00 -6.75
N HIS A 50 -13.97 -7.81 -5.87
CA HIS A 50 -14.06 -7.01 -4.65
C HIS A 50 -12.79 -6.17 -4.49
N VAL A 51 -12.95 -4.91 -4.07
CA VAL A 51 -11.85 -3.96 -3.88
C VAL A 51 -12.05 -3.18 -2.58
N ALA A 52 -11.00 -3.05 -1.79
CA ALA A 52 -10.96 -2.17 -0.63
C ALA A 52 -9.59 -1.49 -0.53
N ALA A 53 -9.54 -0.31 0.07
CA ALA A 53 -8.31 0.44 0.32
C ALA A 53 -8.13 0.71 1.81
N ALA A 54 -6.97 0.38 2.35
CA ALA A 54 -6.59 0.67 3.73
C ALA A 54 -5.74 1.95 3.80
N PHE A 55 -5.97 2.79 4.81
CA PHE A 55 -5.18 3.99 5.08
C PHE A 55 -4.78 4.05 6.55
N ASP A 56 -3.59 4.59 6.84
CA ASP A 56 -3.12 4.76 8.21
C ASP A 56 -3.99 5.77 8.98
N VAL A 57 -4.22 5.49 10.27
CA VAL A 57 -4.85 6.43 11.20
C VAL A 57 -3.83 6.94 12.21
N SER A 58 -3.32 8.16 11.96
CA SER A 58 -2.47 8.92 12.89
C SER A 58 -1.11 8.26 13.27
N ARG A 59 -0.31 8.94 14.11
CA ARG A 59 1.04 8.49 14.52
C ARG A 59 1.07 7.59 15.76
N GLN A 60 -0.04 7.45 16.49
CA GLN A 60 -0.07 6.65 17.71
C GLN A 60 -0.59 5.26 17.40
N THR A 61 0.34 4.33 17.29
CA THR A 61 0.06 2.90 17.13
C THR A 61 0.64 2.15 18.33
N PHE A 62 0.16 0.93 18.59
CA PHE A 62 0.73 0.08 19.63
C PHE A 62 2.25 -0.15 19.44
N ARG A 63 2.75 -0.06 18.20
CA ARG A 63 4.19 -0.12 17.88
C ARG A 63 4.94 1.07 18.46
N SER A 64 4.41 2.30 18.29
CA SER A 64 5.02 3.52 18.83
C SER A 64 5.01 3.57 20.37
N GLU A 65 4.02 2.93 21.00
CA GLU A 65 3.97 2.79 22.48
C GLU A 65 5.04 1.82 22.99
N ARG A 66 5.31 0.75 22.24
CA ARG A 66 6.26 -0.30 22.63
C ARG A 66 7.71 0.02 22.25
N TYR A 67 7.91 0.75 21.16
CA TYR A 67 9.22 1.19 20.68
C TYR A 67 9.15 2.64 20.18
N PRO A 68 9.48 3.63 21.05
CA PRO A 68 9.36 5.05 20.73
C PRO A 68 10.18 5.51 19.52
N GLU A 69 11.29 4.83 19.22
CA GLU A 69 12.15 5.12 18.06
C GLU A 69 11.59 4.55 16.74
N TYR A 70 10.47 3.82 16.78
CA TYR A 70 9.81 3.29 15.60
C TYR A 70 9.39 4.42 14.65
N LYS A 71 9.86 4.35 13.40
CA LYS A 71 9.65 5.39 12.36
C LYS A 71 10.12 6.80 12.74
N ALA A 72 10.91 6.97 13.81
CA ALA A 72 11.39 8.28 14.26
C ALA A 72 12.28 8.99 13.21
N ASN A 73 12.97 8.21 12.37
CA ASN A 73 13.83 8.72 11.30
C ASN A 73 13.11 8.99 9.97
N ARG A 74 11.79 8.75 9.86
CA ARG A 74 11.06 9.07 8.63
C ARG A 74 11.01 10.58 8.44
N SER A 75 11.40 11.03 7.25
CA SER A 75 11.31 12.45 6.87
C SER A 75 9.87 12.94 7.00
N SER A 76 9.70 14.23 7.31
CA SER A 76 8.37 14.84 7.32
C SER A 76 7.72 14.69 5.95
N THR A 77 6.44 14.37 5.95
CA THR A 77 5.62 14.35 4.74
C THR A 77 5.75 15.70 4.02
N PRO A 78 6.04 15.73 2.71
CA PRO A 78 6.14 16.99 1.97
C PRO A 78 4.84 17.79 2.05
N ASP A 79 4.94 19.12 2.16
CA ASP A 79 3.77 19.99 2.26
C ASP A 79 2.81 19.81 1.08
N GLU A 80 3.37 19.62 -0.12
CA GLU A 80 2.62 19.37 -1.35
C GLU A 80 1.85 18.05 -1.35
N PHE A 81 2.13 17.14 -0.42
CA PHE A 81 1.37 15.90 -0.26
C PHE A 81 0.17 16.06 0.69
N HIS A 82 0.20 17.06 1.57
CA HIS A 82 -0.91 17.31 2.49
C HIS A 82 -2.21 17.60 1.74
N GLY A 83 -3.31 17.01 2.22
CA GLY A 83 -4.64 17.10 1.61
C GLY A 83 -4.88 16.16 0.42
N GLN A 84 -3.83 15.65 -0.25
CA GLN A 84 -4.03 14.73 -1.38
C GLN A 84 -4.60 13.37 -0.96
N ILE A 85 -4.31 12.92 0.27
CA ILE A 85 -4.88 11.68 0.82
C ILE A 85 -6.40 11.79 0.96
N ASP A 86 -6.92 12.90 1.47
CA ASP A 86 -8.35 13.08 1.67
C ASP A 86 -9.08 13.12 0.33
N VAL A 87 -8.53 13.84 -0.66
CA VAL A 87 -9.05 13.83 -2.03
C VAL A 87 -8.99 12.43 -2.65
N THR A 88 -7.94 11.66 -2.37
CA THR A 88 -7.85 10.26 -2.86
C THR A 88 -8.96 9.39 -2.26
N LYS A 89 -9.30 9.57 -0.98
CA LYS A 89 -10.42 8.89 -0.33
C LYS A 89 -11.77 9.30 -0.93
N GLU A 90 -11.94 10.58 -1.27
CA GLU A 90 -13.14 11.06 -1.97
C GLU A 90 -13.29 10.42 -3.36
N VAL A 91 -12.20 10.30 -4.13
CA VAL A 91 -12.19 9.59 -5.42
C VAL A 91 -12.58 8.12 -5.24
N LEU A 92 -12.00 7.43 -4.27
CA LEU A 92 -12.34 6.03 -3.97
C LEU A 92 -13.82 5.88 -3.61
N ALA A 93 -14.35 6.78 -2.78
CA ALA A 93 -15.76 6.78 -2.41
C ALA A 93 -16.68 7.02 -3.63
N ALA A 94 -16.30 7.95 -4.52
CA ALA A 94 -17.05 8.20 -5.76
C ALA A 94 -17.04 6.99 -6.73
N LEU A 95 -15.99 6.16 -6.68
CA LEU A 95 -15.90 4.90 -7.42
C LEU A 95 -16.61 3.73 -6.71
N GLY A 96 -17.20 3.94 -5.53
CA GLY A 96 -17.85 2.90 -4.74
C GLY A 96 -16.88 1.92 -4.07
N ILE A 97 -15.61 2.31 -3.91
CA ILE A 97 -14.59 1.47 -3.27
C ILE A 97 -14.58 1.75 -1.77
N THR A 98 -14.66 0.67 -0.97
CA THR A 98 -14.62 0.76 0.49
C THR A 98 -13.24 1.24 0.96
N VAL A 99 -13.24 2.30 1.75
CA VAL A 99 -12.06 2.81 2.45
C VAL A 99 -12.11 2.36 3.91
N LEU A 100 -11.03 1.73 4.37
CA LEU A 100 -10.89 1.20 5.72
C LEU A 100 -9.73 1.92 6.43
N ALA A 101 -9.97 2.31 7.67
CA ALA A 101 -8.99 2.96 8.51
C ALA A 101 -9.38 2.69 9.97
N GLU A 102 -8.51 2.06 10.73
CA GLU A 102 -8.79 1.64 12.11
C GLU A 102 -7.85 2.38 13.08
N PRO A 103 -8.37 3.11 14.08
CA PRO A 103 -7.53 3.77 15.08
C PRO A 103 -6.61 2.80 15.81
N GLY A 104 -5.33 3.18 15.96
CA GLY A 104 -4.32 2.39 16.66
C GLY A 104 -3.64 1.31 15.81
N PHE A 105 -4.11 1.10 14.57
CA PHE A 105 -3.56 0.15 13.60
C PHE A 105 -3.07 0.88 12.35
N GLU A 106 -2.08 0.29 11.70
CA GLU A 106 -1.55 0.75 10.42
C GLU A 106 -2.29 0.08 9.25
N ALA A 107 -2.12 0.63 8.05
CA ALA A 107 -2.78 0.10 6.86
C ALA A 107 -2.34 -1.35 6.56
N ASP A 108 -1.09 -1.70 6.87
CA ASP A 108 -0.55 -3.05 6.75
C ASP A 108 -1.25 -4.05 7.68
N ASP A 109 -1.58 -3.66 8.91
CA ASP A 109 -2.33 -4.48 9.87
C ASP A 109 -3.74 -4.78 9.36
N VAL A 110 -4.42 -3.77 8.81
CA VAL A 110 -5.75 -3.91 8.21
C VAL A 110 -5.69 -4.85 7.01
N ILE A 111 -4.70 -4.67 6.13
CA ILE A 111 -4.50 -5.50 4.96
C ILE A 111 -4.19 -6.95 5.36
N ALA A 112 -3.27 -7.16 6.29
CA ALA A 112 -2.89 -8.50 6.78
C ALA A 112 -4.10 -9.23 7.37
N THR A 113 -4.91 -8.52 8.16
CA THR A 113 -6.13 -9.05 8.76
C THR A 113 -7.13 -9.48 7.69
N LEU A 114 -7.42 -8.62 6.72
CA LEU A 114 -8.38 -8.91 5.65
C LEU A 114 -7.88 -10.00 4.70
N ALA A 115 -6.59 -9.99 4.35
CA ALA A 115 -5.99 -11.01 3.49
C ALA A 115 -6.10 -12.40 4.15
N THR A 116 -5.76 -12.49 5.44
CA THR A 116 -5.84 -13.73 6.22
C THR A 116 -7.28 -14.25 6.34
N GLN A 117 -8.26 -13.36 6.53
CA GLN A 117 -9.67 -13.73 6.60
C GLN A 117 -10.19 -14.20 5.24
N ALA A 118 -9.90 -13.44 4.19
CA ALA A 118 -10.35 -13.75 2.83
C ALA A 118 -9.72 -15.06 2.30
N GLU A 119 -8.45 -15.32 2.59
CA GLU A 119 -7.80 -16.60 2.26
C GLU A 119 -8.54 -17.79 2.91
N LYS A 120 -8.89 -17.69 4.20
CA LYS A 120 -9.65 -18.72 4.92
C LYS A 120 -11.05 -18.94 4.34
N GLU A 121 -11.62 -17.91 3.73
CA GLU A 121 -12.91 -17.97 3.03
C GLU A 121 -12.78 -18.47 1.58
N GLY A 122 -11.57 -18.79 1.12
CA GLY A 122 -11.30 -19.33 -0.22
C GLY A 122 -11.16 -18.28 -1.32
N TYR A 123 -10.94 -17.01 -0.95
CA TYR A 123 -10.64 -15.96 -1.93
C TYR A 123 -9.18 -15.99 -2.36
N ARG A 124 -8.95 -15.64 -3.62
CA ARG A 124 -7.62 -15.23 -4.09
C ARG A 124 -7.43 -13.75 -3.87
N VAL A 125 -6.41 -13.40 -3.10
CA VAL A 125 -6.17 -12.04 -2.63
C VAL A 125 -4.99 -11.43 -3.39
N LEU A 126 -5.23 -10.25 -3.96
CA LEU A 126 -4.18 -9.39 -4.49
C LEU A 126 -3.95 -8.25 -3.50
N VAL A 127 -2.77 -8.18 -2.91
CA VAL A 127 -2.33 -7.09 -2.03
C VAL A 127 -1.47 -6.13 -2.84
N VAL A 128 -1.91 -4.90 -3.03
CA VAL A 128 -1.20 -3.90 -3.83
C VAL A 128 -0.54 -2.89 -2.90
N THR A 129 0.78 -2.99 -2.77
CA THR A 129 1.57 -2.12 -1.90
C THR A 129 3.00 -1.96 -2.41
N GLY A 130 3.58 -0.80 -2.12
CA GLY A 130 5.02 -0.56 -2.25
C GLY A 130 5.84 -1.00 -1.04
N ASP A 131 5.22 -1.62 -0.03
CA ASP A 131 5.90 -2.14 1.15
C ASP A 131 6.37 -3.59 0.93
N ARG A 132 7.62 -3.89 1.30
CA ARG A 132 8.16 -5.24 1.20
C ARG A 132 7.81 -6.09 2.41
N ASP A 133 7.39 -5.52 3.52
CA ASP A 133 7.01 -6.28 4.71
C ASP A 133 5.75 -7.11 4.45
N SER A 134 4.90 -6.67 3.52
CA SER A 134 3.74 -7.46 3.05
C SER A 134 4.13 -8.76 2.34
N LEU A 135 5.40 -8.98 1.98
CA LEU A 135 5.85 -10.27 1.42
C LEU A 135 5.66 -11.44 2.40
N GLN A 136 5.58 -11.17 3.70
CA GLN A 136 5.24 -12.18 4.71
C GLN A 136 3.83 -12.77 4.53
N LEU A 137 2.93 -12.05 3.87
CA LEU A 137 1.54 -12.48 3.62
C LEU A 137 1.42 -13.40 2.41
N VAL A 138 2.49 -13.57 1.62
CA VAL A 138 2.43 -14.29 0.35
C VAL A 138 2.20 -15.78 0.58
N SER A 139 1.19 -16.32 -0.09
CA SER A 139 0.82 -17.74 -0.09
C SER A 139 0.40 -18.17 -1.50
N ASP A 140 -0.12 -19.39 -1.65
CA ASP A 140 -0.67 -19.85 -2.92
C ASP A 140 -1.92 -19.05 -3.35
N ASP A 141 -2.67 -18.50 -2.38
CA ASP A 141 -3.88 -17.72 -2.63
C ASP A 141 -3.70 -16.21 -2.40
N VAL A 142 -2.59 -15.78 -1.79
CA VAL A 142 -2.26 -14.37 -1.55
C VAL A 142 -1.04 -13.96 -2.38
N THR A 143 -1.24 -13.04 -3.34
CA THR A 143 -0.17 -12.48 -4.17
C THR A 143 0.03 -10.99 -3.85
N VAL A 144 1.28 -10.57 -3.64
CA VAL A 144 1.63 -9.16 -3.51
C VAL A 144 1.97 -8.57 -4.88
N LEU A 145 1.27 -7.52 -5.27
CA LEU A 145 1.55 -6.69 -6.45
C LEU A 145 2.38 -5.48 -6.00
N TYR A 146 3.69 -5.57 -6.23
CA TYR A 146 4.65 -4.53 -5.84
C TYR A 146 4.95 -3.62 -7.03
N PRO A 147 4.56 -2.33 -7.01
CA PRO A 147 4.94 -1.42 -8.09
C PRO A 147 6.47 -1.27 -8.12
N ARG A 148 7.14 -1.27 -9.28
CA ARG A 148 8.62 -1.12 -9.37
C ARG A 148 9.03 0.23 -9.92
N LYS A 149 8.56 0.61 -11.10
CA LYS A 149 8.93 1.86 -11.77
C LYS A 149 7.68 2.54 -12.31
N GLY A 150 7.53 3.82 -11.97
CA GLY A 150 6.35 4.61 -12.32
C GLY A 150 5.05 4.01 -11.77
N VAL A 151 3.97 4.25 -12.50
CA VAL A 151 2.59 3.87 -12.17
C VAL A 151 2.08 2.64 -12.94
N SER A 152 2.92 1.98 -13.75
CA SER A 152 2.46 0.93 -14.67
C SER A 152 3.17 -0.42 -14.54
N GLU A 153 4.39 -0.48 -13.99
CA GLU A 153 5.15 -1.72 -13.88
C GLU A 153 4.97 -2.36 -12.50
N LEU A 154 4.28 -3.50 -12.43
CA LEU A 154 4.04 -4.27 -11.22
C LEU A 154 4.85 -5.57 -11.23
N THR A 155 5.54 -5.86 -10.12
CA THR A 155 6.13 -7.17 -9.85
C THR A 155 5.14 -7.99 -9.03
N ARG A 156 4.86 -9.21 -9.49
CA ARG A 156 4.06 -10.18 -8.72
C ARG A 156 4.97 -10.97 -7.81
N PHE A 157 4.65 -11.00 -6.54
CA PHE A 157 5.29 -11.86 -5.55
C PHE A 157 4.33 -12.98 -5.15
N THR A 158 4.61 -14.15 -5.71
CA THR A 158 4.12 -15.47 -5.28
C THR A 158 5.19 -16.14 -4.40
N PRO A 159 4.91 -17.27 -3.73
CA PRO A 159 5.92 -17.94 -2.90
C PRO A 159 7.20 -18.25 -3.69
N THR A 160 7.06 -18.72 -4.93
CA THR A 160 8.18 -18.96 -5.84
C THR A 160 8.97 -17.68 -6.14
N ALA A 161 8.29 -16.58 -6.47
CA ALA A 161 8.97 -15.31 -6.78
C ALA A 161 9.70 -14.71 -5.56
N VAL A 162 9.20 -14.95 -4.33
CA VAL A 162 9.90 -14.57 -3.10
C VAL A 162 11.18 -15.38 -2.94
N VAL A 163 11.12 -16.70 -3.12
CA VAL A 163 12.29 -17.59 -3.06
C VAL A 163 13.32 -17.23 -4.13
N GLU A 164 12.90 -17.02 -5.38
CA GLU A 164 13.80 -16.64 -6.48
C GLU A 164 14.51 -15.31 -6.22
N LYS A 165 13.82 -14.33 -5.63
CA LYS A 165 14.38 -13.00 -5.41
C LYS A 165 15.23 -12.91 -4.14
N TYR A 166 14.81 -13.55 -3.06
CA TYR A 166 15.40 -13.37 -1.73
C TYR A 166 16.13 -14.61 -1.22
N GLY A 167 15.95 -15.79 -1.85
CA GLY A 167 16.50 -17.06 -1.36
C GLY A 167 15.80 -17.56 -0.09
N LEU A 168 14.61 -17.04 0.22
CA LEU A 168 13.87 -17.28 1.47
C LEU A 168 12.39 -17.53 1.16
N THR A 169 11.71 -18.28 2.02
CA THR A 169 10.24 -18.41 1.95
C THR A 169 9.56 -17.16 2.52
N PRO A 170 8.27 -16.91 2.18
CA PRO A 170 7.47 -15.87 2.83
C PRO A 170 7.49 -15.94 4.36
N GLU A 171 7.42 -17.16 4.92
CA GLU A 171 7.47 -17.42 6.37
C GLU A 171 8.79 -16.99 7.02
N GLN A 172 9.90 -17.08 6.29
CA GLN A 172 11.25 -16.68 6.75
C GLN A 172 11.51 -15.18 6.57
N TYR A 173 10.68 -14.49 5.78
CA TYR A 173 10.90 -13.09 5.43
C TYR A 173 10.87 -12.15 6.65
N PRO A 174 9.93 -12.28 7.62
CA PRO A 174 9.94 -11.46 8.83
C PRO A 174 11.22 -11.58 9.66
N ASP A 175 11.70 -12.82 9.85
CA ASP A 175 12.94 -13.07 10.60
C ASP A 175 14.13 -12.41 9.92
N PHE A 176 14.21 -12.51 8.59
CA PHE A 176 15.24 -11.84 7.81
C PHE A 176 15.15 -10.31 7.90
N ALA A 177 13.96 -9.74 7.81
CA ALA A 177 13.74 -8.30 7.96
C ALA A 177 14.17 -7.81 9.36
N ALA A 178 13.82 -8.55 10.41
CA ALA A 178 14.24 -8.25 11.78
C ALA A 178 15.76 -8.31 11.97
N LEU A 179 16.44 -9.27 11.34
CA LEU A 179 17.91 -9.43 11.44
C LEU A 179 18.69 -8.38 10.64
N ARG A 180 18.22 -8.02 9.45
CA ARG A 180 18.87 -7.02 8.59
C ARG A 180 18.62 -5.59 9.08
N GLY A 181 17.51 -5.39 9.78
CA GLY A 181 16.92 -4.08 9.98
C GLY A 181 16.22 -3.56 8.71
N ASP A 182 15.40 -2.53 8.89
CA ASP A 182 14.69 -1.84 7.82
C ASP A 182 15.04 -0.33 7.84
N PRO A 183 16.18 0.05 7.22
CA PRO A 183 16.62 1.44 7.13
C PRO A 183 15.89 2.24 6.05
#